data_AF-A0A956AEA8-F1
#
_entry.id   AF-A0A956AEA8-F1
#
_cell.length_a   1.000
_cell.length_b   1.000
_cell.length_c   1.000
_cell.angle_alpha   90.00
_cell.angle_beta   90.00
_cell.angle_gamma   90.00
#
_symmetry.space_group_name_H-M   'P 1'
#
loop_
_entity.id
_entity.type
_entity.pdbx_description
1 polymer ?
#
loop_
_entity_poly.entity_id
_entity_poly.type
_entity_poly.pdbx_seq_one_letter_code
_entity_poly.pdbx_strand_id
1 'polypeptide(L)'
;MNHRLLSIGALVAAITIWLGSAASATSLSADKQRWLTKFESVVVCVCREGGGVTYKRSSIAKCDCQLGKSVYQGFKAELEKQSDEIGQLRAFFYGSLVKLVNTYQPHVLRGDSESDKAFLKQMAKLRCMCGDCPLRPLDECNCGFAQNWKRVMRVQFDAGESFEQMATFYAKSVNAPYDRVLTNSNKALSWVIPLGVAVLVLLVLGLAIRGWSKRAAANESTVGDAAPIDEAAQKRLRDAMRNRDMER
;
A
#
# COMPACT_ATOMS: atom_id res chain seq x y z
N MET A 1 11.14 38.43 -0.60
CA MET A 1 12.40 38.46 -1.39
C MET A 1 13.05 37.09 -1.28
N ASN A 2 13.32 36.47 -2.43
CA ASN A 2 13.31 35.02 -2.63
C ASN A 2 14.71 34.38 -2.49
N HIS A 3 14.88 33.47 -1.53
CA HIS A 3 16.07 32.61 -1.35
C HIS A 3 16.03 31.28 -2.15
N ARG A 4 15.04 31.06 -3.02
CA ARG A 4 14.82 29.77 -3.70
C ARG A 4 15.47 29.63 -5.10
N LEU A 5 16.12 30.66 -5.62
CA LEU A 5 16.69 30.65 -6.98
C LEU A 5 18.17 30.25 -7.04
N LEU A 6 18.88 30.18 -5.91
CA LEU A 6 20.32 29.89 -5.90
C LEU A 6 20.68 28.39 -5.86
N SER A 7 19.75 27.48 -5.53
CA SER A 7 20.07 26.05 -5.43
C SER A 7 19.94 25.28 -6.75
N ILE A 8 19.21 25.82 -7.73
CA ILE A 8 18.98 25.17 -9.04
C ILE A 8 20.19 25.38 -9.97
N GLY A 9 20.86 26.54 -9.89
CA GLY A 9 22.04 26.83 -10.71
C GLY A 9 23.24 25.93 -10.42
N ALA A 10 23.44 25.52 -9.16
CA ALA A 10 24.57 24.66 -8.78
C ALA A 10 24.39 23.19 -9.23
N LEU A 11 23.15 22.70 -9.33
CA LEU A 11 22.86 21.34 -9.80
C LEU A 11 23.03 21.18 -11.32
N VAL A 12 22.74 22.23 -12.09
CA VAL A 12 22.90 22.21 -13.56
C VAL A 12 24.38 22.27 -13.95
N ALA A 13 25.22 22.98 -13.19
CA ALA A 13 26.67 23.04 -13.43
C ALA A 13 27.41 21.73 -13.07
N ALA A 14 26.91 20.96 -12.11
CA ALA A 14 27.51 19.67 -11.74
C ALA A 14 27.21 18.56 -12.77
N ILE A 15 26.06 18.61 -13.46
CA ILE A 15 25.66 17.61 -14.46
C ILE A 15 26.41 17.82 -15.78
N THR A 16 26.75 19.05 -16.16
CA THR A 16 27.52 19.32 -17.38
C THR A 16 29.00 18.93 -17.26
N ILE A 17 29.59 18.99 -16.07
CA ILE A 17 30.99 18.58 -15.85
C ILE A 17 31.14 17.06 -15.89
N TRP A 18 30.10 16.30 -15.52
CA TRP A 18 30.16 14.83 -15.55
C TRP A 18 29.96 14.24 -16.97
N LEU A 19 29.30 14.95 -17.87
CA LEU A 19 29.10 14.54 -19.27
C LEU A 19 30.27 14.90 -20.20
N GLY A 20 31.20 15.77 -19.76
CA GLY A 20 32.35 16.21 -20.55
C GLY A 20 33.55 15.25 -20.56
N SER A 21 33.60 14.25 -19.67
CA SER A 21 34.79 13.39 -19.50
C SER A 21 34.70 12.00 -20.16
N ALA A 22 33.64 11.72 -20.91
CA ALA A 22 33.46 10.43 -21.61
C ALA A 22 33.76 10.47 -23.12
N ALA A 23 34.29 11.58 -23.63
CA ALA A 23 34.54 11.79 -25.06
C ALA A 23 36.00 11.55 -25.45
N SER A 24 36.53 10.34 -25.21
CA SER A 24 37.74 9.86 -25.89
C SER A 24 37.93 8.35 -25.70
N ALA A 25 37.21 7.55 -26.49
CA ALA A 25 37.54 6.13 -26.70
C ALA A 25 37.11 5.69 -28.11
N THR A 26 38.08 5.80 -29.01
CA THR A 26 38.36 5.06 -30.25
C THR A 26 37.41 3.93 -30.69
N SER A 27 36.98 4.05 -31.96
CA SER A 27 36.70 2.99 -32.95
C SER A 27 35.89 1.77 -32.48
N LEU A 28 34.57 1.81 -32.73
CA LEU A 28 33.75 0.60 -32.79
C LEU A 28 34.18 -0.25 -34.01
N SER A 29 34.64 -1.46 -33.76
CA SER A 29 35.00 -2.45 -34.78
C SER A 29 33.79 -2.86 -35.63
N ALA A 30 34.05 -3.20 -36.90
CA ALA A 30 33.05 -3.60 -37.90
C ALA A 30 32.18 -4.79 -37.46
N ASP A 31 32.61 -5.60 -36.48
CA ASP A 31 31.83 -6.71 -35.93
C ASP A 31 30.59 -6.29 -35.14
N LYS A 32 30.58 -5.07 -34.56
CA LYS A 32 29.39 -4.55 -33.84
C LYS A 32 28.30 -4.06 -34.78
N GLN A 33 28.62 -3.68 -36.02
CA GLN A 33 27.58 -3.33 -37.01
C GLN A 33 26.82 -4.56 -37.52
N ARG A 34 27.43 -5.76 -37.48
CA ARG A 34 26.77 -7.01 -37.86
C ARG A 34 25.69 -7.48 -36.88
N TRP A 35 25.72 -6.98 -35.64
CA TRP A 35 24.69 -7.27 -34.63
C TRP A 35 23.46 -6.37 -34.72
N LEU A 36 23.57 -5.17 -35.32
CA LEU A 36 22.45 -4.23 -35.47
C LEU A 36 21.53 -4.55 -36.65
N THR A 37 21.99 -5.33 -37.63
CA THR A 37 21.16 -5.77 -38.77
C THR A 37 20.33 -7.02 -38.48
N LYS A 38 20.46 -7.62 -37.29
CA LYS A 38 19.72 -8.83 -36.88
C LYS A 38 18.65 -8.58 -35.81
N PHE A 39 18.33 -7.32 -35.54
CA PHE A 39 17.13 -6.97 -34.80
C PHE A 39 15.94 -7.01 -35.76
N GLU A 40 15.34 -8.20 -35.91
CA GLU A 40 13.96 -8.30 -36.39
C GLU A 40 13.08 -7.52 -35.42
N SER A 41 12.71 -6.30 -35.82
CA SER A 41 11.71 -5.51 -35.14
C SER A 41 10.40 -6.29 -35.18
N VAL A 42 10.07 -6.89 -34.05
CA VAL A 42 8.79 -7.56 -33.85
C VAL A 42 7.72 -6.50 -33.76
N VAL A 43 7.07 -6.21 -34.89
CA VAL A 43 5.94 -5.30 -34.96
C VAL A 43 4.67 -6.11 -34.72
N VAL A 44 3.83 -5.64 -33.79
CA VAL A 44 2.51 -6.23 -33.56
C VAL A 44 1.56 -5.62 -34.59
N CYS A 45 1.06 -6.44 -35.50
CA CYS A 45 0.14 -5.99 -36.53
C CYS A 45 -1.30 -6.16 -36.04
N VAL A 46 -2.04 -5.06 -36.08
CA VAL A 46 -3.45 -4.99 -35.68
C VAL A 46 -4.29 -5.12 -36.96
N CYS A 47 -5.05 -6.20 -37.07
CA CYS A 47 -5.88 -6.47 -38.24
C CYS A 47 -7.34 -6.56 -37.81
N ARG A 48 -8.21 -5.91 -38.58
CA ARG A 48 -9.66 -5.91 -38.35
C ARG A 48 -10.30 -6.83 -39.39
N GLU A 49 -10.75 -8.00 -38.95
CA GLU A 49 -11.49 -8.97 -39.77
C GLU A 49 -12.85 -9.21 -39.12
N GLY A 50 -13.94 -9.17 -39.90
CA GLY A 50 -15.27 -9.60 -39.45
C GLY A 50 -15.84 -8.88 -38.21
N GLY A 51 -15.52 -7.59 -38.01
CA GLY A 51 -16.02 -6.81 -36.86
C GLY A 51 -15.20 -6.93 -35.56
N GLY A 52 -14.19 -7.81 -35.51
CA GLY A 52 -13.25 -7.94 -34.39
C GLY A 52 -11.86 -7.37 -34.70
N VAL A 53 -11.09 -7.07 -33.65
CA VAL A 53 -9.67 -6.69 -33.75
C VAL A 53 -8.82 -7.88 -33.32
N THR A 54 -7.91 -8.33 -34.18
CA THR A 54 -6.96 -9.41 -33.88
C THR A 54 -5.52 -8.89 -33.91
N TYR A 55 -4.69 -9.43 -33.02
CA TYR A 55 -3.27 -9.08 -32.92
C TYR A 55 -2.45 -10.29 -33.37
N LYS A 56 -1.71 -10.14 -34.48
CA LYS A 56 -0.77 -11.17 -34.96
C LYS A 56 0.65 -10.65 -34.84
N ARG A 57 1.52 -11.48 -34.26
CA ARG A 57 2.98 -11.24 -34.21
C ARG A 57 3.56 -11.75 -35.52
N SER A 58 4.02 -10.84 -36.37
CA SER A 58 4.63 -11.17 -37.66
C SER A 58 5.80 -10.24 -37.95
N SER A 59 6.70 -10.63 -38.84
CA SER A 59 7.72 -9.71 -39.33
C SER A 59 7.07 -8.61 -40.17
N ILE A 60 7.64 -7.39 -40.16
CA ILE A 60 7.13 -6.21 -40.88
C ILE A 60 6.78 -6.53 -42.34
N ALA A 61 7.57 -7.41 -42.99
CA ALA A 61 7.39 -7.78 -44.38
C ALA A 61 6.09 -8.56 -44.68
N LYS A 62 5.41 -9.10 -43.66
CA LYS A 62 4.24 -9.99 -43.80
C LYS A 62 2.93 -9.42 -43.28
N CYS A 63 2.87 -8.13 -42.95
CA CYS A 63 1.62 -7.51 -42.50
C CYS A 63 0.79 -7.01 -43.68
N ASP A 64 -0.16 -7.83 -44.12
CA ASP A 64 -1.00 -7.58 -45.30
C ASP A 64 -2.34 -6.90 -44.96
N CYS A 65 -2.32 -5.97 -43.99
CA CYS A 65 -3.50 -5.23 -43.57
C CYS A 65 -3.41 -3.79 -44.10
N GLN A 66 -4.29 -3.42 -45.03
CA GLN A 66 -4.34 -2.12 -45.72
C GLN A 66 -4.28 -0.91 -44.78
N LEU A 67 -4.94 -0.99 -43.62
CA LEU A 67 -4.97 0.07 -42.60
C LEU A 67 -3.64 0.28 -41.86
N GLY A 68 -2.79 -0.74 -41.78
CA GLY A 68 -1.49 -0.63 -41.12
C GLY A 68 -0.46 0.14 -41.94
N LYS A 69 -0.53 0.05 -43.28
CA LYS A 69 0.45 0.67 -44.18
C LYS A 69 0.35 2.20 -44.18
N SER A 70 -0.85 2.79 -44.20
CA SER A 70 -0.99 4.26 -44.24
C SER A 70 -0.62 4.93 -42.92
N VAL A 71 -1.02 4.33 -41.79
CA VAL A 71 -0.67 4.84 -40.44
C VAL A 71 0.82 4.70 -40.19
N TYR A 72 1.44 3.57 -40.59
CA TYR A 72 2.87 3.38 -40.48
C TYR A 72 3.66 4.35 -41.36
N GLN A 73 3.23 4.59 -42.61
CA GLN A 73 3.88 5.55 -43.51
C GLN A 73 3.74 6.99 -42.99
N GLY A 74 2.58 7.37 -42.45
CA GLY A 74 2.38 8.68 -41.82
C GLY A 74 3.23 8.88 -40.55
N PHE A 75 3.28 7.86 -39.68
CA PHE A 75 4.11 7.89 -38.48
C PHE A 75 5.61 7.86 -38.79
N LYS A 76 6.01 7.13 -39.83
CA LYS A 76 7.39 7.09 -40.33
C LYS A 76 7.82 8.45 -40.90
N ALA A 77 6.97 9.09 -41.71
CA ALA A 77 7.25 10.41 -42.26
C ALA A 77 7.36 11.49 -41.15
N GLU A 78 6.51 11.43 -40.12
CA GLU A 78 6.59 12.36 -38.99
C GLU A 78 7.84 12.09 -38.11
N LEU A 79 8.22 10.82 -37.91
CA LEU A 79 9.44 10.46 -37.19
C LEU A 79 10.73 10.78 -37.96
N GLU A 80 10.69 10.74 -39.30
CA GLU A 80 11.77 11.22 -40.17
C GLU A 80 11.87 12.74 -40.11
N LYS A 81 10.73 13.45 -40.06
CA LYS A 81 10.72 14.91 -39.87
C LYS A 81 11.29 15.36 -38.52
N GLN A 82 11.01 14.62 -37.44
CA GLN A 82 11.63 14.87 -36.13
C GLN A 82 13.05 14.29 -35.97
N SER A 83 13.48 13.44 -36.91
CA SER A 83 14.82 12.85 -36.92
C SER A 83 15.91 13.87 -37.22
N ASP A 84 15.64 14.76 -38.17
CA ASP A 84 16.65 15.69 -38.68
C ASP A 84 16.99 16.82 -37.70
N GLU A 85 16.10 17.13 -36.75
CA GLU A 85 16.39 18.08 -35.67
C GLU A 85 17.19 17.47 -34.50
N ILE A 86 17.28 16.14 -34.38
CA ILE A 86 17.88 15.46 -33.20
C ILE A 86 18.93 14.43 -33.64
N GLY A 87 19.83 14.86 -34.53
CA GLY A 87 20.91 14.02 -35.08
C GLY A 87 22.00 13.57 -34.09
N GLN A 88 22.08 14.15 -32.88
CA GLN A 88 23.18 13.82 -31.93
C GLN A 88 22.77 13.08 -30.65
N LEU A 89 21.49 12.99 -30.28
CA LEU A 89 21.07 12.36 -29.01
C LEU A 89 20.53 10.93 -29.15
N ARG A 90 20.35 10.43 -30.38
CA ARG A 90 19.65 9.15 -30.66
C ARG A 90 20.40 7.89 -30.24
N ALA A 91 21.73 7.88 -30.18
CA ALA A 91 22.48 6.67 -29.85
C ALA A 91 22.44 6.30 -28.36
N PHE A 92 22.23 7.28 -27.47
CA PHE A 92 22.23 7.04 -26.02
C PHE A 92 20.86 6.69 -25.44
N PHE A 93 19.77 7.24 -25.98
CA PHE A 93 18.44 7.07 -25.37
C PHE A 93 17.72 5.77 -25.78
N TYR A 94 17.88 5.30 -27.03
CA TYR A 94 17.11 4.15 -27.52
C TYR A 94 17.62 2.79 -27.02
N GLY A 95 18.91 2.66 -26.70
CA GLY A 95 19.46 1.41 -26.13
C GLY A 95 19.01 1.14 -24.69
N SER A 96 18.72 2.21 -23.92
CA SER A 96 18.36 2.11 -22.51
C SER A 96 16.84 1.95 -22.31
N LEU A 97 16.03 2.67 -23.09
CA LEU A 97 14.56 2.57 -23.00
C LEU A 97 14.03 1.22 -23.51
N VAL A 98 14.64 0.61 -24.53
CA VAL A 98 14.21 -0.70 -25.04
C VAL A 98 14.50 -1.83 -24.05
N LYS A 99 15.56 -1.73 -23.22
CA LYS A 99 15.77 -2.69 -22.12
C LYS A 99 14.74 -2.55 -21.00
N LEU A 100 14.28 -1.33 -20.71
CA LEU A 100 13.22 -1.11 -19.71
C LEU A 100 11.85 -1.61 -20.20
N VAL A 101 11.52 -1.39 -21.47
CA VAL A 101 10.23 -1.85 -22.04
C VAL A 101 10.21 -3.37 -22.29
N ASN A 102 11.35 -4.00 -22.59
CA ASN A 102 11.41 -5.44 -22.90
C ASN A 102 11.55 -6.35 -21.67
N THR A 103 11.84 -5.80 -20.48
CA THR A 103 11.86 -6.57 -19.21
C THR A 103 10.51 -6.52 -18.50
N TYR A 104 9.63 -5.59 -18.88
CA TYR A 104 8.20 -5.62 -18.52
C TYR A 104 7.45 -6.54 -19.50
N GLN A 105 7.80 -7.82 -19.48
CA GLN A 105 6.97 -8.83 -20.10
C GLN A 105 5.62 -8.86 -19.37
N PRO A 106 4.49 -8.73 -20.08
CA PRO A 106 3.18 -8.85 -19.48
C PRO A 106 2.97 -10.30 -19.03
N HIS A 107 3.03 -10.55 -17.73
CA HIS A 107 2.51 -11.78 -17.09
C HIS A 107 0.98 -11.91 -17.27
N VAL A 108 0.34 -10.95 -17.95
CA VAL A 108 -1.07 -10.91 -18.37
C VAL A 108 -1.51 -12.14 -19.21
N LEU A 109 -0.61 -13.03 -19.62
CA LEU A 109 -0.97 -14.23 -20.42
C LEU A 109 -0.63 -15.57 -19.77
N ARG A 110 -0.12 -15.61 -18.54
CA ARG A 110 -0.07 -16.85 -17.77
C ARG A 110 -1.18 -16.78 -16.72
N GLY A 111 -2.35 -17.27 -17.09
CA GLY A 111 -3.44 -17.52 -16.17
C GLY A 111 -3.08 -18.64 -15.20
N ASP A 112 -2.05 -18.45 -14.37
CA ASP A 112 -1.94 -19.22 -13.16
C ASP A 112 -3.00 -18.69 -12.19
N SER A 113 -4.04 -19.49 -12.00
CA SER A 113 -5.14 -19.10 -11.12
C SER A 113 -4.69 -18.76 -9.69
N GLU A 114 -3.46 -19.11 -9.30
CA GLU A 114 -2.89 -18.84 -8.00
C GLU A 114 -2.39 -17.41 -7.82
N SER A 115 -1.62 -16.85 -8.77
CA SER A 115 -1.16 -15.46 -8.69
C SER A 115 -2.35 -14.49 -8.74
N ASP A 116 -3.33 -14.78 -9.60
CA ASP A 116 -4.56 -14.01 -9.69
C ASP A 116 -5.40 -14.08 -8.41
N LYS A 117 -5.51 -15.25 -7.78
CA LYS A 117 -6.16 -15.38 -6.46
C LYS A 117 -5.43 -14.59 -5.39
N ALA A 118 -4.09 -14.60 -5.39
CA ALA A 118 -3.29 -13.85 -4.44
C ALA A 118 -3.49 -12.34 -4.61
N PHE A 119 -3.49 -11.85 -5.84
CA PHE A 119 -3.78 -10.45 -6.16
C PHE A 119 -5.20 -10.05 -5.76
N LEU A 120 -6.21 -10.83 -6.14
CA LEU A 120 -7.61 -10.54 -5.80
C LEU A 120 -7.83 -10.53 -4.29
N LYS A 121 -7.17 -11.44 -3.55
CA LYS A 121 -7.21 -11.46 -2.08
C LYS A 121 -6.65 -10.18 -1.46
N GLN A 122 -5.69 -9.52 -2.10
CA GLN A 122 -5.20 -8.22 -1.65
C GLN A 122 -6.16 -7.09 -2.02
N MET A 123 -6.74 -7.11 -3.22
CA MET A 123 -7.73 -6.12 -3.66
C MET A 123 -9.02 -6.17 -2.84
N ALA A 124 -9.41 -7.34 -2.33
CA ALA A 124 -10.52 -7.53 -1.40
C ALA A 124 -10.34 -6.75 -0.09
N LYS A 125 -9.10 -6.41 0.28
CA LYS A 125 -8.77 -5.61 1.47
C LYS A 125 -8.92 -4.09 1.24
N LEU A 126 -9.17 -3.65 0.01
CA LEU A 126 -9.27 -2.24 -0.36
C LEU A 126 -10.71 -1.90 -0.79
N ARG A 127 -11.21 -0.72 -0.42
CA ARG A 127 -12.52 -0.19 -0.81
C ARG A 127 -12.39 0.71 -2.02
N CYS A 128 -13.38 0.65 -2.89
CA CYS A 128 -13.49 1.55 -4.02
C CYS A 128 -13.93 2.95 -3.55
N MET A 129 -13.09 3.95 -3.86
CA MET A 129 -13.31 5.36 -3.49
C MET A 129 -13.87 6.21 -4.65
N CYS A 130 -14.61 5.62 -5.58
CA CYS A 130 -15.11 6.36 -6.75
C CYS A 130 -16.25 7.34 -6.43
N GLY A 131 -16.87 7.26 -5.25
CA GLY A 131 -18.00 8.10 -4.86
C GLY A 131 -19.36 7.57 -5.32
N ASP A 132 -19.42 6.88 -6.46
CA ASP A 132 -20.68 6.36 -7.03
C ASP A 132 -21.12 5.01 -6.45
N CYS A 133 -20.20 4.27 -5.83
CA CYS A 133 -20.47 2.94 -5.28
C CYS A 133 -20.53 2.96 -3.74
N PRO A 134 -21.23 2.01 -3.10
CA PRO A 134 -21.37 1.96 -1.64
C PRO A 134 -20.09 1.43 -0.94
N LEU A 135 -18.91 1.95 -1.33
CA LEU A 135 -17.60 1.60 -0.79
C LEU A 135 -17.33 0.09 -0.81
N ARG A 136 -17.69 -0.58 -1.91
CA ARG A 136 -17.48 -2.03 -2.09
C ARG A 136 -15.98 -2.37 -2.17
N PRO A 137 -15.60 -3.61 -1.83
CA PRO A 137 -14.26 -4.13 -2.10
C PRO A 137 -13.82 -3.93 -3.55
N LEU A 138 -12.53 -3.71 -3.77
CA LEU A 138 -11.95 -3.36 -5.08
C LEU A 138 -11.97 -4.53 -6.07
N ASP A 139 -11.91 -5.75 -5.56
CA ASP A 139 -12.06 -6.99 -6.33
C ASP A 139 -13.50 -7.15 -6.86
N GLU A 140 -14.51 -6.88 -6.01
CA GLU A 140 -15.94 -6.97 -6.36
C GLU A 140 -16.45 -5.79 -7.20
N CYS A 141 -15.79 -4.63 -7.14
CA CYS A 141 -16.23 -3.43 -7.84
C CYS A 141 -15.81 -3.45 -9.32
N ASN A 142 -16.78 -3.25 -10.21
CA ASN A 142 -16.60 -3.26 -11.68
C ASN A 142 -16.71 -1.87 -12.31
N CYS A 143 -16.72 -0.79 -11.52
CA CYS A 143 -16.72 0.57 -12.08
C CYS A 143 -15.39 0.88 -12.79
N GLY A 144 -15.40 1.84 -13.72
CA GLY A 144 -14.21 2.21 -14.48
C GLY A 144 -13.03 2.64 -13.60
N PHE A 145 -13.30 3.31 -12.47
CA PHE A 145 -12.30 3.67 -11.48
C PHE A 145 -11.64 2.44 -10.84
N ALA A 146 -12.43 1.47 -10.38
CA ALA A 146 -11.91 0.24 -9.79
C ALA A 146 -11.10 -0.57 -10.81
N GLN A 147 -11.55 -0.66 -12.06
CA GLN A 147 -10.81 -1.35 -13.12
C GLN A 147 -9.46 -0.68 -13.41
N ASN A 148 -9.44 0.66 -13.44
CA ASN A 148 -8.20 1.39 -13.64
C ASN A 148 -7.21 1.15 -12.49
N TRP A 149 -7.70 1.22 -11.25
CA TRP A 149 -6.89 0.97 -10.06
C TRP A 149 -6.40 -0.47 -9.96
N LYS A 150 -7.22 -1.46 -10.34
CA LYS A 150 -6.77 -2.86 -10.43
C LYS A 150 -5.58 -3.02 -11.39
N ARG A 151 -5.57 -2.31 -12.53
CA ARG A 151 -4.42 -2.33 -13.45
C ARG A 151 -3.18 -1.70 -12.83
N VAL A 152 -3.31 -0.56 -12.15
CA VAL A 152 -2.18 0.11 -11.49
C VAL A 152 -1.62 -0.77 -10.36
N MET A 153 -2.48 -1.35 -9.54
CA MET A 153 -2.08 -2.23 -8.45
C MET A 153 -1.45 -3.53 -8.96
N ARG A 154 -1.91 -4.03 -10.12
CA ARG A 154 -1.31 -5.21 -10.73
C ARG A 154 0.16 -4.97 -11.04
N VAL A 155 0.49 -3.83 -11.63
CA VAL A 155 1.87 -3.43 -11.93
C VAL A 155 2.74 -3.39 -10.65
N GLN A 156 2.21 -2.87 -9.54
CA GLN A 156 2.93 -2.82 -8.25
C GLN A 156 3.09 -4.21 -7.63
N PHE A 157 2.04 -5.04 -7.68
CA PHE A 157 2.06 -6.41 -7.21
C PHE A 157 3.11 -7.25 -7.97
N ASP A 158 3.14 -7.11 -9.28
CA ASP A 158 4.10 -7.82 -10.14
C ASP A 158 5.54 -7.30 -9.96
N ALA A 159 5.69 -6.03 -9.55
CA ALA A 159 6.97 -5.47 -9.12
C ALA A 159 7.43 -5.96 -7.73
N GLY A 160 6.60 -6.74 -7.03
CA GLY A 160 6.91 -7.28 -5.70
C GLY A 160 6.71 -6.27 -4.57
N GLU A 161 5.93 -5.21 -4.79
CA GLU A 161 5.59 -4.26 -3.72
C GLU A 161 4.74 -4.92 -2.63
N SER A 162 4.93 -4.50 -1.38
CA SER A 162 4.12 -5.00 -0.27
C SER A 162 2.69 -4.44 -0.31
N PHE A 163 1.74 -5.16 0.29
CA PHE A 163 0.35 -4.70 0.37
C PHE A 163 0.22 -3.32 1.02
N GLU A 164 1.00 -3.06 2.06
CA GLU A 164 1.04 -1.81 2.81
C GLU A 164 1.54 -0.65 1.94
N GLN A 165 2.52 -0.90 1.07
CA GLN A 165 3.02 0.08 0.10
C GLN A 165 1.93 0.41 -0.93
N MET A 166 1.32 -0.62 -1.52
CA MET A 166 0.20 -0.47 -2.48
C MET A 166 -1.00 0.27 -1.86
N ALA A 167 -1.41 -0.10 -0.65
CA ALA A 167 -2.52 0.52 0.06
C ALA A 167 -2.21 1.98 0.45
N THR A 168 -0.96 2.27 0.84
CA THR A 168 -0.52 3.64 1.14
C THR A 168 -0.51 4.50 -0.12
N PHE A 169 -0.01 3.95 -1.23
CA PHE A 169 -0.03 4.61 -2.54
C PHE A 169 -1.47 4.89 -2.99
N TYR A 170 -2.36 3.92 -2.83
CA TYR A 170 -3.79 4.07 -3.11
C TYR A 170 -4.40 5.22 -2.31
N ALA A 171 -4.26 5.19 -0.99
CA ALA A 171 -4.80 6.18 -0.06
C ALA A 171 -4.36 7.60 -0.41
N LYS A 172 -3.05 7.77 -0.67
CA LYS A 172 -2.49 9.06 -1.09
C LYS A 172 -3.07 9.53 -2.42
N SER A 173 -3.18 8.63 -3.40
CA SER A 173 -3.65 8.98 -4.74
C SER A 173 -5.13 9.38 -4.79
N VAL A 174 -5.95 8.82 -3.89
CA VAL A 174 -7.37 9.16 -3.78
C VAL A 174 -7.66 10.22 -2.72
N ASN A 175 -6.61 10.81 -2.12
CA ASN A 175 -6.70 11.81 -1.04
C ASN A 175 -7.59 11.35 0.13
N ALA A 176 -7.52 10.07 0.49
CA ALA A 176 -8.27 9.51 1.60
C ALA A 176 -7.33 9.03 2.71
N PRO A 177 -7.77 9.08 3.98
CA PRO A 177 -6.99 8.49 5.05
C PRO A 177 -6.96 6.96 4.92
N TYR A 178 -5.85 6.36 5.35
CA TYR A 178 -5.53 4.95 5.14
C TYR A 178 -6.59 4.00 5.73
N ASP A 179 -7.19 4.38 6.86
CA ASP A 179 -8.26 3.64 7.55
C ASP A 179 -9.56 3.56 6.75
N ARG A 180 -9.87 4.57 5.94
CA ARG A 180 -11.07 4.59 5.09
C ARG A 180 -10.93 3.68 3.88
N VAL A 181 -9.74 3.59 3.30
CA VAL A 181 -9.52 2.76 2.10
C VAL A 181 -9.46 1.27 2.43
N LEU A 182 -9.15 0.88 3.67
CA LEU A 182 -9.15 -0.52 4.06
C LEU A 182 -10.57 -1.05 4.27
N THR A 183 -10.90 -2.19 3.69
CA THR A 183 -12.06 -3.01 4.09
C THR A 183 -11.69 -3.66 5.42
N ASN A 184 -11.79 -2.91 6.52
CA ASN A 184 -11.48 -3.46 7.84
C ASN A 184 -12.44 -4.62 8.16
N SER A 185 -12.07 -5.85 7.79
CA SER A 185 -12.72 -7.08 8.25
C SER A 185 -12.32 -7.42 9.68
N ASN A 186 -11.32 -6.74 10.25
CA ASN A 186 -10.88 -6.93 11.63
C ASN A 186 -11.56 -5.97 12.62
N LYS A 187 -12.83 -5.62 12.38
CA LYS A 187 -13.65 -4.98 13.42
C LYS A 187 -13.62 -5.78 14.72
N ALA A 188 -13.56 -7.11 14.63
CA ALA A 188 -13.42 -7.99 15.80
C ALA A 188 -12.24 -7.61 16.69
N LEU A 189 -11.05 -7.35 16.13
CA LEU A 189 -9.85 -7.07 16.93
C LEU A 189 -9.92 -5.71 17.63
N SER A 190 -10.56 -4.72 16.99
CA SER A 190 -10.74 -3.39 17.60
C SER A 190 -11.64 -3.40 18.84
N TRP A 191 -12.53 -4.39 18.97
CA TRP A 191 -13.39 -4.57 20.15
C TRP A 191 -12.79 -5.54 21.17
N VAL A 192 -11.99 -6.52 20.74
CA VAL A 192 -11.34 -7.48 21.63
C VAL A 192 -10.31 -6.81 22.54
N ILE A 193 -9.56 -5.82 22.06
CA ILE A 193 -8.55 -5.13 22.86
C ILE A 193 -9.16 -4.42 24.09
N PRO A 194 -10.16 -3.51 23.96
CA PRO A 194 -10.74 -2.85 25.13
C PRO A 194 -11.46 -3.82 26.06
N LEU A 195 -12.14 -4.85 25.54
CA LEU A 195 -12.76 -5.90 26.37
C LEU A 195 -11.71 -6.71 27.13
N GLY A 196 -10.60 -7.07 26.50
CA GLY A 196 -9.50 -7.80 27.13
C GLY A 196 -8.89 -7.02 28.29
N VAL A 197 -8.68 -5.71 28.12
CA VAL A 197 -8.22 -4.82 29.20
C VAL A 197 -9.23 -4.77 30.34
N ALA A 198 -10.53 -4.65 30.06
CA ALA A 198 -11.57 -4.62 31.09
C ALA A 198 -11.62 -5.92 31.91
N VAL A 199 -11.54 -7.07 31.26
CA VAL A 199 -11.51 -8.39 31.94
C VAL A 199 -10.25 -8.52 32.80
N LEU A 200 -9.09 -8.07 32.30
CA LEU A 200 -7.84 -8.12 33.04
C LEU A 200 -7.90 -7.26 34.31
N VAL A 201 -8.46 -6.05 34.23
CA VAL A 201 -8.66 -5.17 35.38
C VAL A 201 -9.57 -5.81 36.44
N LEU A 202 -10.69 -6.41 36.02
CA LEU A 202 -11.61 -7.10 36.93
C LEU A 202 -10.95 -8.30 37.63
N LEU A 203 -10.11 -9.06 36.91
CA LEU A 203 -9.36 -10.17 37.47
C LEU A 203 -8.37 -9.70 38.56
N VAL A 204 -7.60 -8.65 38.27
CA VAL A 204 -6.65 -8.08 39.24
C VAL A 204 -7.39 -7.57 40.48
N LEU A 205 -8.51 -6.87 40.30
CA LEU A 205 -9.33 -6.36 41.41
C LEU A 205 -9.91 -7.51 42.25
N GLY A 206 -10.44 -8.55 41.61
CA GLY A 206 -10.98 -9.73 42.29
C GLY A 206 -9.93 -10.47 43.11
N LEU A 207 -8.71 -10.60 42.58
CA LEU A 207 -7.58 -11.20 43.29
C LEU A 207 -7.13 -10.34 44.49
N ALA A 208 -7.11 -9.02 44.34
CA ALA A 208 -6.78 -8.10 45.43
C ALA A 208 -7.80 -8.20 46.57
N ILE A 209 -9.11 -8.17 46.27
CA ILE A 209 -10.19 -8.31 47.26
C ILE A 209 -10.09 -9.65 47.99
N ARG A 210 -9.88 -10.76 47.26
CA ARG A 210 -9.73 -12.10 47.84
C ARG A 210 -8.47 -12.22 48.71
N GLY A 211 -7.41 -11.48 48.39
CA GLY A 211 -6.21 -11.39 49.22
C GLY A 211 -6.46 -10.67 50.54
N TRP A 212 -7.25 -9.61 50.53
CA TRP A 212 -7.62 -8.87 51.75
C TRP A 212 -8.61 -9.63 52.64
N SER A 213 -9.58 -10.33 52.06
CA SER A 213 -10.56 -11.11 52.84
C SER A 213 -9.92 -12.24 53.65
N LYS A 214 -8.87 -12.88 53.11
CA LYS A 214 -8.12 -13.92 53.85
C LYS A 214 -7.34 -13.37 55.05
N ARG A 215 -6.88 -12.12 54.98
CA ARG A 215 -6.18 -11.46 56.10
C ARG A 215 -7.14 -11.00 57.19
N ALA A 216 -8.34 -10.54 56.81
CA ALA A 216 -9.39 -10.22 57.78
C ALA A 216 -9.78 -11.47 58.61
N ALA A 217 -10.00 -12.61 57.96
CA ALA A 217 -10.33 -13.87 58.65
C ALA A 217 -9.18 -14.40 59.54
N ALA A 218 -7.92 -14.13 59.19
CA ALA A 218 -6.77 -14.51 60.03
C ALA A 218 -6.61 -13.62 61.27
N ASN A 219 -7.01 -12.35 61.19
CA ASN A 219 -6.96 -11.40 62.31
C ASN A 219 -8.18 -11.51 63.24
N GLU A 220 -9.29 -12.07 62.76
CA GLU A 220 -10.51 -12.27 63.56
C GLU A 220 -10.35 -13.43 64.57
N SER A 221 -9.42 -14.36 64.32
CA SER A 221 -9.06 -15.44 65.26
C SER A 221 -8.26 -14.98 66.48
N THR A 222 -7.90 -13.70 66.60
CA THR A 222 -7.16 -13.13 67.76
C THR A 222 -8.02 -12.17 68.60
N VAL A 223 -9.28 -11.93 68.23
CA VAL A 223 -10.24 -11.12 69.02
C VAL A 223 -11.25 -12.03 69.75
N GLY A 224 -10.78 -13.20 70.18
CA GLY A 224 -11.52 -14.19 70.96
C GLY A 224 -11.24 -14.14 72.46
N ASP A 225 -10.60 -13.08 72.96
CA ASP A 225 -10.52 -12.75 74.38
C ASP A 225 -10.89 -11.26 74.52
N ALA A 226 -12.18 -10.98 74.33
CA ALA A 226 -12.74 -9.74 74.85
C ALA A 226 -12.55 -9.80 76.36
N ALA A 227 -11.53 -9.08 76.86
CA ALA A 227 -11.34 -8.85 78.28
C ALA A 227 -12.72 -8.48 78.87
N PRO A 228 -13.16 -9.12 79.97
CA PRO A 228 -14.47 -8.90 80.53
C PRO A 228 -14.64 -7.40 80.72
N ILE A 229 -15.59 -6.82 79.98
CA ILE A 229 -15.89 -5.40 80.09
C ILE A 229 -16.31 -5.20 81.53
N ASP A 230 -15.45 -4.52 82.29
CA ASP A 230 -15.66 -4.20 83.70
C ASP A 230 -17.10 -3.71 83.86
N GLU A 231 -17.87 -4.45 84.65
CA GLU A 231 -19.29 -4.19 84.89
C GLU A 231 -19.50 -2.75 85.38
N ALA A 232 -18.50 -2.19 86.08
CA ALA A 232 -18.49 -0.79 86.49
C ALA A 232 -18.43 0.20 85.30
N ALA A 233 -17.72 -0.14 84.22
CA ALA A 233 -17.68 0.68 83.00
C ALA A 233 -19.03 0.66 82.25
N GLN A 234 -19.67 -0.51 82.17
CA GLN A 234 -21.02 -0.61 81.59
C GLN A 234 -22.06 0.15 82.42
N LYS A 235 -21.95 0.10 83.75
CA LYS A 235 -22.83 0.84 84.66
C LYS A 235 -22.67 2.36 84.48
N ARG A 236 -21.43 2.87 84.43
CA ARG A 236 -21.15 4.30 84.18
C ARG A 236 -21.74 4.77 82.85
N LEU A 237 -21.62 3.97 81.78
CA LEU A 237 -22.17 4.33 80.47
C LEU A 237 -23.72 4.36 80.50
N ARG A 238 -24.34 3.40 81.19
CA ARG A 238 -25.80 3.33 81.34
C ARG A 238 -26.35 4.51 82.15
N ASP A 239 -25.65 4.89 83.22
CA ASP A 239 -26.03 6.04 84.05
C ASP A 239 -25.85 7.36 83.28
N ALA A 240 -24.78 7.49 82.48
CA ALA A 240 -24.56 8.66 81.63
C ALA A 240 -25.65 8.83 80.55
N MET A 241 -26.13 7.74 79.96
CA MET A 241 -27.24 7.81 78.99
C MET A 241 -28.56 8.20 79.65
N ARG A 242 -28.86 7.63 80.83
CA ARG A 242 -30.07 7.98 81.60
C ARG A 242 -30.09 9.45 82.02
N ASN A 243 -28.94 10.01 82.38
CA ASN A 243 -28.86 11.41 82.78
C ASN A 243 -29.12 12.36 81.60
N ARG A 244 -28.68 12.01 80.39
CA ARG A 244 -28.97 12.81 79.18
C ARG A 244 -30.45 12.88 78.81
N ASP A 245 -31.22 11.84 79.10
CA ASP A 245 -32.66 11.83 78.81
C ASP A 245 -33.46 12.73 79.78
N MET A 246 -32.91 13.05 80.95
CA MET A 246 -33.55 13.92 81.94
C MET A 246 -33.29 15.41 81.69
N GLU A 247 -32.27 15.75 80.90
CA GLU A 247 -31.92 17.12 80.54
C GLU A 247 -32.68 17.64 79.30
N ARG A 248 -33.56 16.83 78.71
CA ARG A 248 -34.28 17.10 77.47
C ARG A 248 -35.77 17.26 77.72
#